data_AF-A0A847F5Q2-F1
#
_entry.id   AF-A0A847F5Q2-F1
#
_cell.length_a   1.000
_cell.length_b   1.000
_cell.length_c   1.000
_cell.angle_alpha   90.00
_cell.angle_beta   90.00
_cell.angle_gamma   90.00
#
_symmetry.space_group_name_H-M   'P 1'
#
loop_
_entity.id
_entity.type
_entity.pdbx_description
1 polymer ?
#
loop_
_entity_poly.entity_id
_entity_poly.type
_entity_poly.pdbx_seq_one_letter_code
_entity_poly.pdbx_strand_id
1 'polypeptide(L)'
;LPIFNARLAEGLQQLAKLFLFVQVRDPETRRKLTPDYTIGCKRVLISNEYYPTFNRENVDLVTDKIREFRENSIVMESGKEIPADCVILGTGFLTDPRSYLGNFEIRGRDGLLLLDAWRDLPEAYLGITVPRFPNMFQLIGPNSGLGHNSMIFMIEAQVHYILRAIEAMRARGADSVEISEAATKRFGEEVEEALKGTVWASGCVSWYQEAGGGRNIAIWPYSTIRYWWRTRRINPADHIFSKASVRTPVEAAAAVS
;
A
#
# COMPACT_ATOMS: atom_id res chain seq x y z
N LEU A 1 -11.67 -1.50 17.13
CA LEU A 1 -12.44 -0.56 16.29
C LEU A 1 -11.51 -0.02 15.22
N PRO A 2 -11.88 -0.08 13.93
CA PRO A 2 -11.13 0.57 12.87
C PRO A 2 -11.10 2.09 13.11
N ILE A 3 -9.98 2.73 12.77
CA ILE A 3 -9.72 4.13 13.18
C ILE A 3 -10.61 5.14 12.43
N PHE A 4 -11.03 4.83 11.20
CA PHE A 4 -11.80 5.76 10.36
C PHE A 4 -13.22 5.28 10.10
N ASN A 5 -14.14 5.71 10.96
CA ASN A 5 -15.57 5.53 10.77
C ASN A 5 -16.11 6.57 9.77
N ALA A 6 -16.90 6.12 8.79
CA ALA A 6 -17.44 6.96 7.73
C ALA A 6 -18.28 8.16 8.24
N ARG A 7 -19.02 8.02 9.34
CA ARG A 7 -19.84 9.11 9.88
C ARG A 7 -19.01 10.26 10.47
N LEU A 8 -17.85 9.95 11.08
CA LEU A 8 -16.93 10.98 11.54
C LEU A 8 -16.30 11.73 10.35
N ALA A 9 -16.07 11.02 9.24
CA ALA A 9 -15.50 11.59 8.04
C ALA A 9 -16.44 12.63 7.40
N GLU A 10 -17.76 12.43 7.42
CA GLU A 10 -18.73 13.39 6.88
C GLU A 10 -18.66 14.77 7.57
N GLY A 11 -18.51 14.81 8.89
CA GLY A 11 -18.34 16.06 9.64
C GLY A 11 -17.03 16.78 9.30
N LEU A 12 -15.93 16.04 9.22
CA LEU A 12 -14.63 16.56 8.81
C LEU A 12 -14.66 17.08 7.36
N GLN A 13 -15.44 16.45 6.49
CA GLN A 13 -15.59 16.85 5.10
C GLN A 13 -16.22 18.24 4.96
N GLN A 14 -17.18 18.60 5.82
CA GLN A 14 -17.75 19.96 5.81
C GLN A 14 -16.73 21.01 6.23
N LEU A 15 -15.91 20.72 7.24
CA LEU A 15 -14.81 21.61 7.65
C LEU A 15 -13.77 21.77 6.52
N ALA A 16 -13.43 20.69 5.82
CA ALA A 16 -12.53 20.73 4.68
C ALA A 16 -13.10 21.58 3.52
N LYS A 17 -14.40 21.47 3.23
CA LYS A 17 -15.09 22.30 2.24
C LYS A 17 -15.11 23.77 2.63
N LEU A 18 -15.34 24.08 3.91
CA LEU A 18 -15.27 25.45 4.42
C LEU A 18 -13.84 26.01 4.30
N PHE A 19 -12.83 25.20 4.62
CA PHE A 19 -11.43 25.58 4.43
C PHE A 19 -11.12 25.91 2.96
N LEU A 20 -11.54 25.07 2.02
CA LEU A 20 -11.42 25.36 0.58
C LEU A 20 -12.16 26.64 0.19
N PHE A 21 -13.36 26.85 0.73
CA PHE A 21 -14.16 28.06 0.48
C PHE A 21 -13.41 29.34 0.88
N VAL A 22 -12.73 29.33 2.03
CA VAL A 22 -11.95 30.48 2.51
C VAL A 22 -10.68 30.68 1.68
N GLN A 23 -10.02 29.60 1.26
CA GLN A 23 -8.70 29.66 0.63
C GLN A 23 -8.75 30.01 -0.87
N VAL A 24 -9.82 29.70 -1.58
CA VAL A 24 -9.93 29.90 -3.05
C VAL A 24 -11.09 30.83 -3.36
N ARG A 25 -10.84 31.95 -4.04
CA ARG A 25 -11.82 33.03 -4.26
C ARG A 25 -12.81 32.70 -5.38
N ASP A 26 -12.35 32.10 -6.46
CA ASP A 26 -13.18 31.79 -7.63
C ASP A 26 -14.13 30.59 -7.37
N PRO A 27 -15.46 30.77 -7.50
CA PRO A 27 -16.42 29.69 -7.26
C PRO A 27 -16.25 28.46 -8.16
N GLU A 28 -15.88 28.67 -9.42
CA GLU A 28 -15.79 27.55 -10.38
C GLU A 28 -14.53 26.71 -10.14
N THR A 29 -13.41 27.36 -9.80
CA THR A 29 -12.18 26.70 -9.37
C THR A 29 -12.40 25.91 -8.09
N ARG A 30 -13.13 26.47 -7.11
CA ARG A 30 -13.54 25.71 -5.90
C ARG A 30 -14.32 24.45 -6.24
N ARG A 31 -15.28 24.55 -7.17
CA ARG A 31 -16.09 23.41 -7.60
C ARG A 31 -15.22 22.31 -8.18
N LYS A 32 -14.27 22.66 -9.05
CA LYS A 32 -13.31 21.72 -9.66
C LYS A 32 -12.32 21.12 -8.64
N LEU A 33 -11.91 21.87 -7.63
CA LEU A 33 -11.01 21.40 -6.56
C LEU A 33 -11.72 20.51 -5.53
N THR A 34 -13.05 20.54 -5.45
CA THR A 34 -13.81 19.77 -4.46
C THR A 34 -13.88 18.31 -4.88
N PRO A 35 -13.28 17.37 -4.13
CA PRO A 35 -13.35 15.95 -4.49
C PRO A 35 -14.77 15.38 -4.35
N ASP A 36 -15.05 14.36 -5.16
CA ASP A 36 -16.32 13.61 -5.21
C ASP A 36 -16.33 12.35 -4.32
N TYR A 37 -15.26 12.13 -3.55
CA TYR A 37 -15.12 11.01 -2.63
C TYR A 37 -15.07 11.46 -1.16
N THR A 38 -15.39 10.53 -0.24
CA THR A 38 -15.36 10.78 1.20
C THR A 38 -13.94 11.06 1.70
N ILE A 39 -13.79 12.07 2.55
CA ILE A 39 -12.49 12.40 3.15
C ILE A 39 -11.89 11.20 3.89
N GLY A 40 -10.58 10.98 3.72
CA GLY A 40 -9.86 9.83 4.28
C GLY A 40 -9.93 8.56 3.42
N CYS A 41 -10.78 8.49 2.39
CA CYS A 41 -10.73 7.39 1.41
C CYS A 41 -9.39 7.35 0.69
N LYS A 42 -8.82 8.53 0.40
CA LYS A 42 -7.42 8.70 -0.04
C LYS A 42 -6.61 9.37 1.06
N ARG A 43 -5.30 9.18 1.04
CA ARG A 43 -4.37 9.87 1.95
C ARG A 43 -4.53 11.38 1.79
N VAL A 44 -4.79 12.07 2.90
CA VAL A 44 -4.89 13.53 2.93
C VAL A 44 -3.49 14.12 2.75
N LEU A 45 -3.35 15.02 1.77
CA LEU A 45 -2.14 15.78 1.54
C LEU A 45 -2.24 17.13 2.27
N ILE A 46 -1.13 17.56 2.87
CA ILE A 46 -1.08 18.78 3.67
C ILE A 46 -0.19 19.78 2.93
N SER A 47 -0.73 20.97 2.67
CA SER A 47 0.00 22.08 2.07
C SER A 47 -0.63 23.39 2.48
N ASN A 48 0.21 24.36 2.83
CA ASN A 48 -0.22 25.74 3.09
C ASN A 48 -0.33 26.55 1.78
N GLU A 49 0.29 26.06 0.70
CA GLU A 49 0.46 26.83 -0.55
C GLU A 49 -0.50 26.38 -1.66
N TYR A 50 -0.96 25.12 -1.63
CA TYR A 50 -1.69 24.52 -2.75
C TYR A 50 -2.97 25.28 -3.11
N TYR A 51 -3.86 25.54 -2.14
CA TYR A 51 -5.10 26.25 -2.41
C TYR A 51 -4.89 27.74 -2.75
N PRO A 52 -4.10 28.52 -1.97
CA PRO A 52 -3.81 29.92 -2.32
C PRO A 52 -3.24 30.12 -3.73
N THR A 53 -2.48 29.13 -4.23
CA THR A 53 -1.87 29.18 -5.56
C THR A 53 -2.89 29.43 -6.68
N PHE A 54 -4.11 28.91 -6.55
CA PHE A 54 -5.18 29.10 -7.55
C PHE A 54 -5.84 30.48 -7.54
N ASN A 55 -5.45 31.39 -6.64
CA ASN A 55 -5.90 32.79 -6.67
C ASN A 55 -4.98 33.70 -7.50
N ARG A 56 -3.86 33.17 -8.00
CA ARG A 56 -2.89 33.94 -8.79
C ARG A 56 -3.36 34.05 -10.23
N GLU A 57 -3.14 35.21 -10.85
CA GLU A 57 -3.53 35.46 -12.24
C GLU A 57 -2.80 34.55 -13.26
N ASN A 58 -1.66 33.97 -12.86
CA ASN A 58 -0.83 33.14 -13.72
C ASN A 58 -1.04 31.62 -13.52
N VAL A 59 -2.14 31.20 -12.91
CA VAL A 59 -2.43 29.79 -12.58
C VAL A 59 -3.82 29.40 -13.07
N ASP A 60 -3.89 28.39 -13.91
CA ASP A 60 -5.13 27.80 -14.40
C ASP A 60 -5.32 26.37 -13.88
N LEU A 61 -6.54 26.06 -13.43
CA LEU A 61 -6.95 24.69 -13.12
C LEU A 61 -7.67 24.06 -14.33
N VAL A 62 -6.99 23.09 -14.96
CA VAL A 62 -7.52 22.31 -16.08
C VAL A 62 -7.83 20.89 -15.61
N THR A 63 -9.11 20.50 -15.67
CA THR A 63 -9.60 19.16 -15.27
C THR A 63 -10.07 18.31 -16.46
N ASP A 64 -9.90 18.82 -17.69
CA ASP A 64 -10.21 18.05 -18.89
C ASP A 64 -9.19 16.90 -19.07
N LYS A 65 -9.60 15.84 -19.75
CA LYS A 65 -8.72 14.70 -20.03
C LYS A 65 -7.71 15.07 -21.11
N ILE A 66 -6.50 14.55 -20.99
CA ILE A 66 -5.44 14.71 -22.00
C ILE A 66 -5.71 13.71 -23.13
N ARG A 67 -5.71 14.20 -24.37
CA ARG A 67 -5.76 13.37 -25.59
C ARG A 67 -4.35 12.97 -26.02
N GLU A 68 -3.47 13.95 -26.23
CA GLU A 68 -2.11 13.71 -26.72
C GLU A 68 -1.14 14.82 -26.30
N PHE A 69 0.14 14.46 -26.26
CA PHE A 69 1.25 15.42 -26.22
C PHE A 69 1.70 15.73 -27.64
N ARG A 70 1.97 17.00 -27.92
CA ARG A 70 2.63 17.45 -29.13
C ARG A 70 3.96 18.09 -28.76
N GLU A 71 4.74 18.43 -29.78
CA GLU A 71 6.08 18.99 -29.62
C GLU A 71 6.13 20.19 -28.66
N ASN A 72 5.14 21.09 -28.73
CA ASN A 72 5.12 22.33 -27.93
C ASN A 72 3.77 22.57 -27.22
N SER A 73 2.94 21.54 -27.08
CA SER A 73 1.59 21.69 -26.51
C SER A 73 1.00 20.39 -25.96
N ILE A 74 -0.05 20.54 -25.15
CA ILE A 74 -0.91 19.45 -24.69
C ILE A 74 -2.30 19.65 -25.28
N VAL A 75 -2.81 18.63 -25.96
CA VAL A 75 -4.16 18.64 -26.53
C VAL A 75 -5.10 17.94 -25.56
N MET A 76 -6.15 18.66 -25.15
CA MET A 76 -7.21 18.12 -24.29
C MET A 76 -8.31 17.46 -25.14
N GLU A 77 -9.11 16.58 -24.54
CA GLU A 77 -10.19 15.90 -25.24
C GLU A 77 -11.29 16.85 -25.76
N SER A 78 -11.50 17.99 -25.09
CA SER A 78 -12.37 19.06 -25.59
C SER A 78 -11.88 19.72 -26.88
N GLY A 79 -10.64 19.44 -27.32
CA GLY A 79 -9.99 20.10 -28.44
C GLY A 79 -9.21 21.37 -28.04
N LYS A 80 -9.23 21.77 -26.76
CA LYS A 80 -8.36 22.85 -26.28
C LYS A 80 -6.89 22.42 -26.39
N GLU A 81 -6.08 23.26 -27.02
CA GLU A 81 -4.63 23.09 -27.11
C GLU A 81 -3.95 24.10 -26.16
N ILE A 82 -3.07 23.59 -25.29
CA ILE A 82 -2.37 24.39 -24.28
C ILE A 82 -0.89 24.39 -24.64
N PRO A 83 -0.31 25.53 -25.06
CA PRO A 83 1.13 25.66 -25.25
C PRO A 83 1.88 25.39 -23.95
N ALA A 84 2.99 24.65 -24.02
CA ALA A 84 3.80 24.33 -22.86
C ALA A 84 5.28 24.25 -23.23
N ASP A 85 6.10 25.07 -22.57
CA ASP A 85 7.56 24.99 -22.67
C ASP A 85 8.15 23.88 -21.78
N CYS A 86 7.41 23.47 -20.75
CA CYS A 86 7.81 22.46 -19.78
C CYS A 86 6.60 21.69 -19.24
N VAL A 87 6.77 20.38 -19.06
CA VAL A 87 5.76 19.48 -18.49
C VAL A 87 6.36 18.78 -17.27
N ILE A 88 5.66 18.87 -16.14
CA ILE A 88 6.02 18.16 -14.90
C ILE A 88 5.02 17.04 -14.67
N LEU A 89 5.48 15.78 -14.67
CA LEU A 89 4.64 14.60 -14.49
C LEU A 89 4.41 14.28 -13.01
N GLY A 90 3.27 14.71 -12.48
CA GLY A 90 2.78 14.36 -11.14
C GLY A 90 1.90 13.11 -11.11
N THR A 91 2.26 12.04 -11.82
CA THR A 91 1.37 10.90 -12.14
C THR A 91 1.35 9.76 -11.12
N GLY A 92 2.00 9.92 -9.97
CA GLY A 92 2.01 8.91 -8.90
C GLY A 92 2.97 7.74 -9.15
N PHE A 93 2.65 6.57 -8.58
CA PHE A 93 3.54 5.40 -8.52
C PHE A 93 2.80 4.08 -8.74
N LEU A 94 3.52 3.05 -9.16
CA LEU A 94 3.06 1.66 -9.12
C LEU A 94 3.17 1.14 -7.67
N THR A 95 2.04 0.78 -7.07
CA THR A 95 1.96 0.36 -5.67
C THR A 95 1.67 -1.12 -5.48
N ASP A 96 1.32 -1.83 -6.57
CA ASP A 96 1.10 -3.27 -6.51
C ASP A 96 2.45 -4.00 -6.36
N PRO A 97 2.63 -4.83 -5.32
CA PRO A 97 3.84 -5.65 -5.13
C PRO A 97 4.19 -6.52 -6.31
N ARG A 98 3.20 -7.02 -7.05
CA ARG A 98 3.44 -7.83 -8.25
C ARG A 98 4.14 -7.01 -9.34
N SER A 99 3.87 -5.70 -9.39
CA SER A 99 4.48 -4.78 -10.35
C SER A 99 5.87 -4.35 -9.91
N TYR A 100 6.02 -3.83 -8.67
CA TYR A 100 7.32 -3.30 -8.23
C TYR A 100 8.35 -4.40 -7.91
N LEU A 101 7.91 -5.65 -7.66
CA LEU A 101 8.80 -6.82 -7.56
C LEU A 101 8.88 -7.63 -8.86
N GLY A 102 8.25 -7.18 -9.95
CA GLY A 102 8.14 -7.93 -11.21
C GLY A 102 9.47 -8.36 -11.84
N ASN A 103 10.56 -7.64 -11.52
CA ASN A 103 11.91 -7.91 -12.04
C ASN A 103 12.78 -8.74 -11.07
N PHE A 104 12.26 -9.16 -9.92
CA PHE A 104 13.00 -9.96 -8.95
C PHE A 104 12.59 -11.43 -9.02
N GLU A 105 13.54 -12.31 -9.30
CA GLU A 105 13.32 -13.75 -9.26
C GLU A 105 13.49 -14.28 -7.83
N ILE A 106 12.40 -14.27 -7.06
CA ILE A 106 12.36 -14.77 -5.68
C ILE A 106 11.71 -16.15 -5.67
N ARG A 107 12.48 -17.17 -5.28
CA ARG A 107 12.03 -18.57 -5.20
C ARG A 107 11.97 -19.06 -3.76
N GLY A 108 10.84 -19.67 -3.41
CA GLY A 108 10.60 -20.32 -2.14
C GLY A 108 10.80 -21.83 -2.20
N ARG A 109 10.08 -22.56 -1.34
CA ARG A 109 10.01 -24.03 -1.32
C ARG A 109 9.62 -24.55 -2.70
N ASP A 110 10.24 -25.66 -3.09
CA ASP A 110 9.93 -26.40 -4.33
C ASP A 110 10.01 -25.55 -5.61
N GLY A 111 10.81 -24.48 -5.58
CA GLY A 111 11.00 -23.58 -6.73
C GLY A 111 9.85 -22.61 -6.98
N LEU A 112 8.85 -22.54 -6.09
CA LEU A 112 7.71 -21.63 -6.20
C LEU A 112 8.18 -20.17 -6.33
N LEU A 113 7.77 -19.50 -7.40
CA LEU A 113 8.02 -18.08 -7.59
C LEU A 113 7.07 -17.25 -6.70
N LEU A 114 7.59 -16.19 -6.08
CA LEU A 114 6.79 -15.27 -5.26
C LEU A 114 5.63 -14.66 -6.03
N LEU A 115 5.88 -14.27 -7.28
CA LEU A 115 4.83 -13.70 -8.15
C LEU A 115 3.74 -14.71 -8.51
N ASP A 116 4.07 -16.00 -8.57
CA ASP A 116 3.07 -17.05 -8.73
C ASP A 116 2.26 -17.26 -7.45
N ALA A 117 2.91 -17.22 -6.28
CA ALA A 117 2.23 -17.30 -4.98
C ALA A 117 1.27 -16.12 -4.75
N TRP A 118 1.57 -14.95 -5.32
CA TRP A 118 0.77 -13.74 -5.22
C TRP A 118 -0.15 -13.48 -6.42
N ARG A 119 -0.23 -14.42 -7.38
CA ARG A 119 -0.97 -14.24 -8.63
C ARG A 119 -2.38 -13.71 -8.39
N ASP A 120 -3.13 -14.40 -7.54
CA ASP A 120 -4.52 -14.06 -7.23
C ASP A 120 -4.62 -12.94 -6.20
N LEU A 121 -3.79 -12.98 -5.16
CA LEU A 121 -3.74 -11.94 -4.13
C LEU A 121 -2.36 -11.87 -3.49
N PRO A 122 -1.74 -10.68 -3.42
CA PRO A 122 -0.52 -10.51 -2.66
C PRO A 122 -0.81 -10.52 -1.15
N GLU A 123 -0.31 -11.54 -0.46
CA GLU A 123 -0.46 -11.73 0.98
C GLU A 123 0.87 -11.91 1.70
N ALA A 124 0.98 -11.29 2.87
CA ALA A 124 2.08 -11.49 3.80
C ALA A 124 1.56 -11.35 5.23
N TYR A 125 1.95 -12.27 6.11
CA TYR A 125 1.63 -12.18 7.53
C TYR A 125 2.29 -10.93 8.13
N LEU A 126 1.46 -10.04 8.68
CA LEU A 126 1.84 -8.70 9.17
C LEU A 126 2.52 -7.81 8.11
N GLY A 127 2.48 -8.16 6.82
CA GLY A 127 3.28 -7.51 5.78
C GLY A 127 4.79 -7.81 5.87
N ILE A 128 5.19 -8.88 6.59
CA ILE A 128 6.59 -9.21 6.89
C ILE A 128 7.02 -10.52 6.26
N THR A 129 6.24 -11.58 6.44
CA THR A 129 6.63 -12.95 6.07
C THR A 129 5.60 -13.59 5.15
N VAL A 130 6.06 -14.39 4.20
CA VAL A 130 5.21 -15.08 3.22
C VAL A 130 5.38 -16.59 3.44
N PRO A 131 4.29 -17.37 3.56
CA PRO A 131 4.39 -18.81 3.71
C PRO A 131 5.07 -19.43 2.48
N ARG A 132 5.82 -20.52 2.66
CA ARG A 132 6.67 -21.15 1.64
C ARG A 132 7.91 -20.36 1.21
N PHE A 133 8.20 -19.21 1.81
CA PHE A 133 9.43 -18.44 1.57
C PHE A 133 10.26 -18.34 2.87
N PRO A 134 10.92 -19.44 3.30
CA PRO A 134 11.68 -19.47 4.54
C PRO A 134 12.80 -18.42 4.54
N ASN A 135 13.02 -17.78 5.69
CA ASN A 135 14.02 -16.71 5.89
C ASN A 135 13.86 -15.47 4.99
N MET A 136 12.78 -15.37 4.22
CA MET A 136 12.44 -14.15 3.48
C MET A 136 11.64 -13.23 4.40
N PHE A 137 12.13 -12.01 4.57
CA PHE A 137 11.44 -10.95 5.30
C PHE A 137 11.31 -9.72 4.39
N GLN A 138 10.11 -9.16 4.34
CA GLN A 138 9.82 -7.91 3.64
C GLN A 138 9.52 -6.81 4.66
N LEU A 139 9.97 -5.60 4.36
CA LEU A 139 9.50 -4.40 5.05
C LEU A 139 8.46 -3.74 4.17
N ILE A 140 7.39 -3.23 4.79
CA ILE A 140 6.29 -2.57 4.09
C ILE A 140 5.64 -3.49 3.04
N GLY A 141 5.46 -4.77 3.38
CA GLY A 141 4.72 -5.70 2.53
C GLY A 141 3.21 -5.43 2.52
N PRO A 142 2.44 -6.26 1.80
CA PRO A 142 0.98 -6.17 1.74
C PRO A 142 0.32 -6.02 3.12
N ASN A 143 -0.76 -5.26 3.20
CA ASN A 143 -1.55 -5.03 4.42
C ASN A 143 -0.79 -4.40 5.61
N SER A 144 0.31 -3.69 5.36
CA SER A 144 1.09 -2.97 6.39
C SER A 144 1.20 -1.46 6.17
N GLY A 145 0.68 -0.95 5.04
CA GLY A 145 0.65 0.47 4.71
C GLY A 145 -0.31 1.27 5.61
N LEU A 146 -0.06 2.57 5.70
CA LEU A 146 -0.86 3.50 6.51
C LEU A 146 -1.36 4.68 5.67
N GLY A 147 -2.62 5.07 5.89
CA GLY A 147 -3.20 6.28 5.29
C GLY A 147 -3.02 7.56 6.11
N HIS A 148 -2.50 7.50 7.34
CA HIS A 148 -2.66 8.58 8.33
C HIS A 148 -1.52 8.72 9.38
N ASN A 149 -0.59 7.76 9.46
CA ASN A 149 0.47 7.70 10.47
C ASN A 149 1.85 7.51 9.81
N SER A 150 2.92 7.65 10.60
CA SER A 150 4.30 7.47 10.10
C SER A 150 4.58 6.01 9.74
N MET A 151 5.04 5.79 8.50
CA MET A 151 5.52 4.47 8.05
C MET A 151 6.81 4.05 8.76
N ILE A 152 7.62 4.99 9.24
CA ILE A 152 8.88 4.68 9.95
C ILE A 152 8.60 3.83 11.20
N PHE A 153 7.54 4.17 11.93
CA PHE A 153 7.13 3.38 13.11
C PHE A 153 6.76 1.94 12.74
N MET A 154 6.08 1.74 11.59
CA MET A 154 5.77 0.39 11.11
C MET A 154 7.05 -0.37 10.77
N ILE A 155 7.98 0.28 10.08
CA ILE A 155 9.29 -0.30 9.71
C ILE A 155 10.06 -0.73 10.96
N GLU A 156 10.16 0.14 11.98
CA GLU A 156 10.85 -0.18 13.23
C GLU A 156 10.21 -1.39 13.94
N ALA A 157 8.86 -1.43 13.97
CA ALA A 157 8.12 -2.56 14.54
C ALA A 157 8.36 -3.86 13.75
N GLN A 158 8.41 -3.80 12.42
CA GLN A 158 8.73 -4.92 11.54
C GLN A 158 10.16 -5.42 11.76
N VAL A 159 11.14 -4.51 11.79
CA VAL A 159 12.55 -4.85 12.06
C VAL A 159 12.69 -5.53 13.43
N HIS A 160 12.03 -5.02 14.46
CA HIS A 160 12.04 -5.65 15.78
C HIS A 160 11.47 -7.09 15.73
N TYR A 161 10.36 -7.30 15.04
CA TYR A 161 9.78 -8.63 14.84
C TYR A 161 10.73 -9.59 14.11
N ILE A 162 11.36 -9.13 13.03
CA ILE A 162 12.34 -9.91 12.24
C ILE A 162 13.51 -10.34 13.14
N LEU A 163 14.05 -9.43 13.96
CA LEU A 163 15.12 -9.76 14.90
C LEU A 163 14.67 -10.82 15.92
N ARG A 164 13.44 -10.74 16.45
CA ARG A 164 12.87 -11.77 17.34
C ARG A 164 12.74 -13.12 16.64
N ALA A 165 12.35 -13.15 15.37
CA ALA A 165 12.26 -14.38 14.57
C ALA A 165 13.63 -15.03 14.38
N ILE A 166 14.65 -14.24 14.02
CA ILE A 166 16.03 -14.71 13.84
C ILE A 166 16.61 -15.25 15.16
N GLU A 167 16.40 -14.55 16.27
CA GLU A 167 16.84 -15.03 17.59
C GLU A 167 16.14 -16.33 17.99
N ALA A 168 14.84 -16.43 17.75
CA ALA A 168 14.06 -17.64 18.02
C ALA A 168 14.52 -18.84 17.19
N MET A 169 14.91 -18.59 15.93
CA MET A 169 15.50 -19.59 15.04
C MET A 169 16.84 -20.08 15.60
N ARG A 170 17.74 -19.15 15.96
CA ARG A 170 19.05 -19.47 16.56
C ARG A 170 18.92 -20.23 17.88
N ALA A 171 18.02 -19.80 18.77
CA ALA A 171 17.81 -20.44 20.07
C ALA A 171 17.29 -21.88 19.96
N ARG A 172 16.58 -22.21 18.87
CA ARG A 172 16.10 -23.57 18.56
C ARG A 172 17.14 -24.40 17.80
N GLY A 173 18.28 -23.81 17.47
CA GLY A 173 19.25 -24.43 16.57
C GLY A 173 18.66 -24.72 15.19
N ALA A 174 17.67 -23.96 14.72
CA ALA A 174 17.11 -24.13 13.38
C ALA A 174 17.91 -23.31 12.34
N ASP A 175 17.81 -23.70 11.07
CA ASP A 175 18.47 -23.00 9.95
C ASP A 175 17.46 -22.15 9.16
N SER A 176 16.17 -22.46 9.27
CA SER A 176 15.10 -21.68 8.68
C SER A 176 13.96 -21.39 9.66
N VAL A 177 13.37 -20.21 9.52
CA VAL A 177 12.08 -19.83 10.09
C VAL A 177 11.12 -19.43 8.97
N GLU A 178 9.89 -19.92 9.07
CA GLU A 178 8.85 -19.74 8.06
C GLU A 178 7.49 -19.53 8.75
N ILE A 179 6.65 -18.64 8.25
CA ILE A 179 5.28 -18.51 8.76
C ILE A 179 4.40 -19.63 8.15
N SER A 180 3.51 -20.21 8.94
CA SER A 180 2.55 -21.19 8.43
C SER A 180 1.49 -20.56 7.52
N GLU A 181 0.99 -21.34 6.56
CA GLU A 181 -0.14 -20.95 5.70
C GLU A 181 -1.40 -20.66 6.54
N ALA A 182 -1.67 -21.48 7.57
CA ALA A 182 -2.81 -21.29 8.45
C ALA A 182 -2.76 -19.94 9.19
N ALA A 183 -1.58 -19.50 9.66
CA ALA A 183 -1.44 -18.20 10.30
C ALA A 183 -1.63 -17.04 9.32
N THR A 184 -1.12 -17.18 8.10
CA THR A 184 -1.27 -16.19 7.03
C THR A 184 -2.74 -16.04 6.62
N LYS A 185 -3.45 -17.16 6.43
CA LYS A 185 -4.88 -17.16 6.09
C LYS A 185 -5.73 -16.49 7.17
N ARG A 186 -5.56 -16.89 8.44
CA ARG A 186 -6.27 -16.25 9.57
C ARG A 186 -6.02 -14.75 9.63
N PHE A 187 -4.78 -14.32 9.35
CA PHE A 187 -4.42 -12.91 9.30
C PHE A 187 -5.12 -12.17 8.16
N GLY A 188 -5.11 -12.74 6.95
CA GLY A 188 -5.81 -12.18 5.79
C GLY A 188 -7.30 -11.99 6.04
N GLU A 189 -7.97 -13.02 6.56
CA GLU A 189 -9.39 -12.97 6.93
C GLU A 189 -9.67 -11.89 8.00
N GLU A 190 -8.81 -11.78 9.03
CA GLU A 190 -8.92 -10.74 10.07
C GLU A 190 -8.79 -9.32 9.49
N VAL A 191 -7.86 -9.11 8.56
CA VAL A 191 -7.63 -7.82 7.91
C VAL A 191 -8.79 -7.46 7.00
N GLU A 192 -9.24 -8.39 6.17
CA GLU A 192 -10.36 -8.17 5.24
C GLU A 192 -11.64 -7.81 6.00
N GLU A 193 -11.97 -8.55 7.06
CA GLU A 193 -13.14 -8.27 7.89
C GLU A 193 -13.04 -6.88 8.53
N ALA A 194 -11.84 -6.48 8.99
CA ALA A 194 -11.63 -5.17 9.61
C ALA A 194 -11.68 -3.99 8.64
N LEU A 195 -11.44 -4.24 7.36
CA LEU A 195 -11.55 -3.23 6.31
C LEU A 195 -13.02 -2.98 5.93
N LYS A 196 -13.91 -3.96 6.12
CA LYS A 196 -15.35 -3.80 5.87
C LYS A 196 -15.92 -2.64 6.70
N GLY A 197 -16.70 -1.78 6.03
CA GLY A 197 -17.33 -0.62 6.67
C GLY A 197 -16.38 0.55 6.99
N THR A 198 -15.10 0.47 6.62
CA THR A 198 -14.17 1.61 6.71
C THR A 198 -14.26 2.50 5.47
N VAL A 199 -13.75 3.74 5.56
CA VAL A 199 -13.62 4.64 4.39
C VAL A 199 -12.73 4.08 3.28
N TRP A 200 -11.90 3.08 3.59
CA TRP A 200 -11.05 2.39 2.60
C TRP A 200 -11.80 1.28 1.84
N ALA A 201 -13.04 0.99 2.24
CA ALA A 201 -13.96 0.08 1.57
C ALA A 201 -15.23 0.78 1.06
N SER A 202 -15.36 2.10 1.23
CA SER A 202 -16.59 2.86 0.89
C SER A 202 -16.69 3.30 -0.57
N GLY A 203 -16.10 2.53 -1.50
CA GLY A 203 -16.33 2.70 -2.94
C GLY A 203 -15.49 3.74 -3.69
N CYS A 204 -14.47 4.37 -3.08
CA CYS A 204 -13.53 5.19 -3.85
C CYS A 204 -12.32 4.38 -4.32
N VAL A 205 -11.91 4.61 -5.57
CA VAL A 205 -10.75 3.96 -6.19
C VAL A 205 -9.49 4.72 -5.81
N SER A 206 -8.57 4.03 -5.15
CA SER A 206 -7.27 4.54 -4.75
C SER A 206 -6.18 3.50 -5.08
N TRP A 207 -4.93 3.84 -4.83
CA TRP A 207 -3.82 2.90 -4.96
C TRP A 207 -3.81 1.79 -3.88
N TYR A 208 -4.75 1.82 -2.92
CA TYR A 208 -4.87 0.79 -1.89
C TYR A 208 -5.49 -0.51 -2.40
N GLN A 209 -6.34 -0.42 -3.42
CA GLN A 209 -7.03 -1.57 -4.01
C GLN A 209 -6.22 -2.16 -5.15
N GLU A 210 -6.46 -3.44 -5.43
CA GLU A 210 -6.02 -4.05 -6.68
C GLU A 210 -6.51 -3.27 -7.90
N ALA A 211 -5.75 -3.35 -9.00
CA ALA A 211 -6.13 -2.77 -10.27
C ALA A 211 -7.57 -3.18 -10.65
N GLY A 212 -8.43 -2.21 -10.93
CA GLY A 212 -9.86 -2.44 -11.19
C GLY A 212 -10.80 -2.28 -9.98
N GLY A 213 -10.27 -1.91 -8.80
CA GLY A 213 -11.10 -1.64 -7.62
C GLY A 213 -11.45 -2.89 -6.80
N GLY A 214 -10.58 -3.90 -6.85
CA GLY A 214 -10.72 -5.17 -6.13
C GLY A 214 -10.39 -5.06 -4.64
N ARG A 215 -9.76 -6.10 -4.07
CA ARG A 215 -9.48 -6.16 -2.63
C ARG A 215 -8.46 -5.08 -2.24
N ASN A 216 -8.56 -4.57 -1.02
CA ASN A 216 -7.52 -3.72 -0.47
C ASN A 216 -6.35 -4.60 -0.04
N ILE A 217 -5.20 -4.38 -0.66
CA ILE A 217 -3.98 -5.17 -0.47
C ILE A 217 -2.88 -4.37 0.24
N ALA A 218 -3.11 -3.09 0.49
CA ALA A 218 -2.09 -2.16 0.95
C ALA A 218 -2.23 -1.84 2.45
N ILE A 219 -3.45 -1.61 2.94
CA ILE A 219 -3.66 -0.88 4.19
C ILE A 219 -3.80 -1.80 5.40
N TRP A 220 -3.08 -1.46 6.47
CA TRP A 220 -3.33 -1.94 7.81
C TRP A 220 -4.57 -1.23 8.41
N PRO A 221 -5.66 -1.96 8.74
CA PRO A 221 -6.93 -1.34 9.13
C PRO A 221 -7.01 -0.88 10.60
N TYR A 222 -6.00 -1.21 11.41
CA TYR A 222 -6.01 -0.95 12.85
C TYR A 222 -5.00 0.14 13.27
N SER A 223 -4.87 0.38 14.57
CA SER A 223 -3.89 1.31 15.12
C SER A 223 -2.46 0.81 14.99
N THR A 224 -1.53 1.76 14.90
CA THR A 224 -0.09 1.52 15.00
C THR A 224 0.28 0.89 16.33
N ILE A 225 -0.41 1.25 17.43
CA ILE A 225 -0.24 0.60 18.74
C ILE A 225 -0.59 -0.90 18.66
N ARG A 226 -1.69 -1.26 18.00
CA ARG A 226 -2.04 -2.68 17.79
C ARG A 226 -1.01 -3.39 16.93
N TYR A 227 -0.50 -2.73 15.89
CA TYR A 227 0.55 -3.28 15.05
C TYR A 227 1.84 -3.54 15.86
N TRP A 228 2.28 -2.57 16.66
CA TRP A 228 3.41 -2.72 17.57
C TRP A 228 3.22 -3.88 18.55
N TRP A 229 2.04 -4.01 19.16
CA TRP A 229 1.74 -5.14 20.04
C TRP A 229 1.85 -6.49 19.32
N ARG A 230 1.33 -6.58 18.09
CA ARG A 230 1.36 -7.79 17.25
C ARG A 230 2.77 -8.15 16.78
N THR A 231 3.65 -7.16 16.65
CA THR A 231 5.05 -7.32 16.20
C THR A 231 6.05 -7.38 17.36
N ARG A 232 5.61 -7.15 18.60
CA ARG A 232 6.47 -7.17 19.79
C ARG A 232 7.10 -8.53 20.06
N ARG A 233 6.43 -9.63 19.69
CA ARG A 233 6.91 -11.00 19.86
C ARG A 233 6.41 -11.86 18.71
N ILE A 234 7.19 -12.88 18.35
CA ILE A 234 6.68 -13.96 17.49
C ILE A 234 5.78 -14.90 18.30
N ASN A 235 4.80 -15.52 17.65
CA ASN A 235 4.09 -16.68 18.20
C ASN A 235 4.75 -17.96 17.64
N PRO A 236 5.50 -18.74 18.44
CA PRO A 236 6.17 -19.94 17.95
C PRO A 236 5.22 -20.97 17.32
N ALA A 237 3.95 -21.02 17.75
CA ALA A 237 2.98 -21.96 17.20
C ALA A 237 2.54 -21.63 15.76
N ASP A 238 2.70 -20.37 15.35
CA ASP A 238 2.41 -19.93 13.98
C ASP A 238 3.61 -20.12 13.04
N HIS A 239 4.81 -20.43 13.57
CA HIS A 239 6.07 -20.50 12.83
C HIS A 239 6.60 -21.94 12.75
N ILE A 240 7.11 -22.28 11.57
CA ILE A 240 7.78 -23.53 11.28
C ILE A 240 9.29 -23.26 11.37
N PHE A 241 9.97 -24.03 12.21
CA PHE A 241 11.42 -24.01 12.34
C PHE A 241 11.96 -25.32 11.78
N SER A 242 12.95 -25.25 10.89
CA SER A 242 13.49 -26.44 10.22
C SER A 242 15.01 -26.40 10.12
N LYS A 243 15.59 -27.59 10.01
CA LYS A 243 16.98 -27.78 9.60
C LYS A 243 17.08 -27.74 8.09
N ALA A 244 18.14 -27.15 7.57
CA ALA A 244 18.45 -27.20 6.15
C ALA A 244 18.91 -28.64 5.81
N SER A 245 18.23 -29.28 4.85
CA SER A 245 18.79 -30.45 4.21
C SER A 245 19.82 -29.99 3.17
N VAL A 246 21.02 -30.55 3.21
CA VAL A 246 22.03 -30.31 2.18
C VAL A 246 21.50 -30.93 0.89
N ARG A 247 21.12 -30.11 -0.09
CA ARG A 247 20.94 -30.60 -1.47
C ARG A 247 22.32 -30.72 -2.10
N THR A 248 22.70 -31.94 -2.44
CA THR A 248 23.92 -32.20 -3.23
C THR A 248 23.77 -31.51 -4.59
N PRO A 249 24.83 -30.95 -5.21
CA PRO A 249 24.73 -30.17 -6.45
C PRO A 249 23.99 -30.83 -7.62
N VAL A 250 23.93 -32.18 -7.63
CA VAL A 250 23.22 -32.98 -8.64
C VAL A 250 21.68 -32.78 -8.58
N GLU A 251 21.10 -32.57 -7.40
CA GLU A 251 19.66 -32.38 -7.24
C GLU A 251 19.22 -30.94 -7.58
N ALA A 252 20.13 -29.97 -7.47
CA ALA A 252 19.86 -28.58 -7.82
C ALA A 252 19.74 -28.37 -9.34
N ALA A 253 20.51 -29.12 -10.15
CA ALA A 253 20.46 -29.04 -11.60
C ALA A 253 19.20 -29.70 -12.20
N ALA A 254 18.71 -30.79 -11.58
CA ALA A 254 17.50 -31.50 -12.03
C ALA A 254 16.18 -30.79 -11.67
N ALA A 255 16.19 -29.85 -10.73
CA ALA A 255 15.01 -29.06 -10.35
C ALA A 255 14.82 -27.79 -11.20
N VAL A 256 15.78 -27.48 -12.09
CA VAL A 256 15.81 -26.28 -12.95
C VAL A 256 15.63 -26.66 -14.43
N SER A 257 15.51 -27.96 -14.74
CA SER A 257 15.20 -28.51 -16.06
C SER A 257 13.73 -28.95 -16.16
#